data_AF-A0A353VI23-F1
#
_entry.id   AF-A0A353VI23-F1
#
_cell.length_a   1.000
_cell.length_b   1.000
_cell.length_c   1.000
_cell.angle_alpha   90.00
_cell.angle_beta   90.00
_cell.angle_gamma   90.00
#
_symmetry.space_group_name_H-M   'P 1'
#
loop_
_entity.id
_entity.type
_entity.pdbx_description
1 polymer ?
#
loop_
_entity_poly.entity_id
_entity_poly.type
_entity_poly.pdbx_seq_one_letter_code
_entity_poly.pdbx_strand_id
1 'polypeptide(L)'
;MPMCWVPAPGWLETDAVLREFSDERTTAVTGYRRFVAEGVGAASPWQGLKGQIYLGSDQFAARMQARIDPARPLREVPKRQRRILAKPLADYADHWPDRDRAMAEAYRTDAYSMQGIADYFGISRMTVSRAVKRHEDVSATPNVTCESWPRLQHDPVSKSVPSYDANPLS
;
A
#
# COMPACT_ATOMS: atom_id res chain seq x y z
N MET A 1 -18.70 -43.39 16.99
CA MET A 1 -18.90 -41.94 16.84
C MET A 1 -19.40 -41.68 15.43
N PRO A 2 -20.57 -41.05 15.23
CA PRO A 2 -21.08 -40.80 13.88
C PRO A 2 -20.21 -39.76 13.18
N MET A 3 -19.51 -40.16 12.12
CA MET A 3 -18.88 -39.21 11.19
C MET A 3 -20.01 -38.50 10.45
N CYS A 4 -20.32 -37.27 10.84
CA CYS A 4 -21.20 -36.43 10.04
C CYS A 4 -20.45 -36.07 8.75
N TRP A 5 -20.75 -36.78 7.67
CA TRP A 5 -20.31 -36.36 6.35
C TRP A 5 -21.08 -35.10 5.97
N VAL A 6 -20.36 -33.98 5.85
CA VAL A 6 -20.92 -32.72 5.36
C VAL A 6 -20.72 -32.71 3.84
N PRO A 7 -21.79 -32.56 3.04
CA PRO A 7 -21.65 -32.43 1.60
C PRO A 7 -20.84 -31.17 1.26
N ALA A 8 -20.09 -31.22 0.16
CA ALA A 8 -19.32 -30.06 -0.28
C ALA A 8 -20.26 -28.86 -0.51
N PRO A 9 -19.90 -27.66 -0.03
CA PRO A 9 -20.67 -26.46 -0.31
C PRO A 9 -20.78 -26.24 -1.83
N GLY A 10 -21.93 -25.75 -2.32
CA GLY A 10 -22.16 -25.58 -3.76
C GLY A 10 -21.23 -24.58 -4.47
N TRP A 11 -20.46 -23.78 -3.71
CA TRP A 11 -19.42 -22.90 -4.25
C TRP A 11 -18.07 -23.59 -4.43
N LEU A 12 -17.87 -24.78 -3.86
CA LEU A 12 -16.61 -25.50 -3.89
C LEU A 12 -16.60 -26.48 -5.07
N GLU A 13 -15.85 -26.11 -6.11
CA GLU A 13 -15.52 -27.01 -7.22
C GLU A 13 -14.52 -28.07 -6.76
N THR A 14 -15.02 -29.15 -6.13
CA THR A 14 -14.18 -30.21 -5.57
C THR A 14 -13.30 -30.87 -6.62
N ASP A 15 -13.81 -31.00 -7.84
CA ASP A 15 -13.09 -31.66 -8.92
C ASP A 15 -11.93 -30.81 -9.44
N ALA A 16 -12.06 -29.48 -9.43
CA ALA A 16 -10.97 -28.58 -9.77
C ALA A 16 -9.83 -28.67 -8.75
N VAL A 17 -10.15 -28.69 -7.45
CA VAL A 17 -9.15 -28.82 -6.38
C VAL A 17 -8.43 -30.18 -6.46
N LEU A 18 -9.17 -31.26 -6.72
CA LEU A 18 -8.58 -32.61 -6.77
C LEU A 18 -7.65 -32.80 -7.98
N ARG A 19 -7.91 -32.15 -9.11
CA ARG A 19 -7.07 -32.25 -10.32
C ARG A 19 -5.63 -31.75 -10.11
N GLU A 20 -5.38 -30.87 -9.15
CA GLU A 20 -4.02 -30.44 -8.80
C GLU A 20 -3.15 -31.60 -8.25
N PHE A 21 -3.78 -32.69 -7.77
CA PHE A 21 -3.08 -33.83 -7.19
C PHE A 21 -2.98 -35.03 -8.15
N SER A 22 -3.98 -35.24 -9.02
CA SER A 22 -4.02 -36.33 -10.01
C SER A 22 -5.28 -36.21 -10.88
N ASP A 23 -5.24 -36.73 -12.12
CA ASP A 23 -6.42 -36.88 -12.98
C ASP A 23 -7.36 -37.99 -12.50
N GLU A 24 -6.81 -39.03 -11.86
CA GLU A 24 -7.59 -40.12 -11.26
C GLU A 24 -8.11 -39.73 -9.86
N ARG A 25 -9.43 -39.80 -9.66
CA ARG A 25 -10.11 -39.29 -8.46
C ARG A 25 -9.62 -39.92 -7.15
N THR A 26 -9.47 -41.24 -7.12
CA THR A 26 -9.02 -42.02 -5.94
C THR A 26 -7.62 -41.59 -5.50
N THR A 27 -6.72 -41.48 -6.47
CA THR A 27 -5.34 -41.01 -6.30
C THR A 27 -5.31 -39.55 -5.85
N ALA A 28 -6.12 -38.68 -6.47
CA ALA A 28 -6.23 -37.27 -6.10
C ALA A 28 -6.71 -37.06 -4.66
N VAL A 29 -7.76 -37.79 -4.24
CA VAL A 29 -8.28 -37.73 -2.86
C VAL A 29 -7.22 -38.16 -1.86
N THR A 30 -6.44 -39.20 -2.19
CA THR A 30 -5.35 -39.69 -1.34
C THR A 30 -4.24 -38.65 -1.24
N GLY A 31 -3.86 -38.03 -2.36
CA GLY A 31 -2.88 -36.94 -2.41
C GLY A 31 -3.31 -35.72 -1.60
N TYR A 32 -4.55 -35.26 -1.78
CA TYR A 32 -5.11 -34.14 -1.02
C TYR A 32 -5.12 -34.41 0.49
N ARG A 33 -5.56 -35.61 0.92
CA ARG A 33 -5.55 -36.00 2.34
C ARG A 33 -4.14 -35.97 2.93
N ARG A 34 -3.17 -36.50 2.18
CA ARG A 34 -1.76 -36.48 2.58
C ARG A 34 -1.24 -35.05 2.70
N PHE A 35 -1.52 -34.19 1.72
CA PHE A 35 -1.13 -32.78 1.73
C PHE A 35 -1.70 -32.04 2.95
N VAL A 36 -2.99 -32.24 3.26
CA VAL A 36 -3.63 -31.64 4.44
C VAL A 36 -2.96 -32.15 5.72
N ALA A 37 -2.74 -33.45 5.84
CA ALA A 37 -2.09 -34.04 7.02
C ALA A 37 -0.65 -33.51 7.21
N GLU A 38 0.12 -33.38 6.13
CA GLU A 38 1.46 -32.80 6.16
C GLU A 38 1.45 -31.29 6.51
N GLY A 39 0.40 -30.56 6.13
CA GLY A 39 0.22 -29.16 6.46
C GLY A 39 -0.26 -28.88 7.88
N VAL A 40 -0.93 -29.84 8.54
CA VAL A 40 -1.38 -29.70 9.92
C VAL A 40 -0.17 -29.63 10.86
N GLY A 41 -0.01 -28.49 11.53
CA GLY A 41 1.12 -28.25 12.45
C GLY A 41 2.39 -27.75 11.76
N ALA A 42 2.40 -27.65 10.43
CA ALA A 42 3.47 -26.96 9.72
C ALA A 42 3.45 -25.45 9.99
N ALA A 43 4.59 -24.79 9.73
CA ALA A 43 4.69 -23.34 9.80
C ALA A 43 3.61 -22.70 8.91
N SER A 44 2.91 -21.70 9.45
CA SER A 44 1.85 -21.03 8.70
C SER A 44 2.42 -20.45 7.40
N PRO A 45 1.78 -20.68 6.23
CA PRO A 45 2.22 -20.08 4.97
C PRO A 45 2.34 -18.55 5.08
N TRP A 46 1.55 -17.94 5.95
CA TRP A 46 1.60 -16.51 6.26
C TRP A 46 2.94 -16.03 6.82
N GLN A 47 3.78 -16.91 7.36
CA GLN A 47 5.15 -16.57 7.76
C GLN A 47 6.04 -16.21 6.56
N GLY A 48 5.75 -16.78 5.38
CA GLY A 48 6.42 -16.46 4.12
C GLY A 48 5.79 -15.30 3.34
N LEU A 49 4.85 -14.57 3.95
CA LEU A 49 4.14 -13.47 3.27
C LEU A 49 5.06 -12.25 3.13
N LYS A 50 5.50 -12.01 1.89
CA LYS A 50 6.33 -10.88 1.51
C LYS A 50 5.45 -9.68 1.19
N GLY A 51 5.66 -8.62 1.95
CA GLY A 51 5.00 -7.35 1.71
C GLY A 51 3.48 -7.37 1.86
N GLN A 52 2.93 -8.31 2.65
CA GLN A 52 1.49 -8.48 2.89
C GLN A 52 0.65 -8.89 1.66
N ILE A 53 1.27 -9.16 0.50
CA ILE A 53 0.55 -9.47 -0.74
C ILE A 53 1.16 -10.60 -1.56
N TYR A 54 2.43 -10.96 -1.34
CA TYR A 54 3.11 -12.00 -2.10
C TYR A 54 3.44 -13.20 -1.22
N LEU A 55 3.04 -14.39 -1.65
CA LEU A 55 3.47 -15.65 -1.05
C LEU A 55 4.40 -16.36 -2.04
N GLY A 56 5.69 -16.49 -1.70
CA GLY A 56 6.69 -17.08 -2.58
C GLY A 56 8.12 -16.59 -2.35
N SER A 57 9.01 -16.86 -3.31
CA SER A 57 10.43 -16.48 -3.25
C SER A 57 10.63 -14.97 -3.45
N ASP A 58 11.81 -14.45 -3.07
CA ASP A 58 12.15 -13.03 -3.30
C ASP A 58 12.18 -12.71 -4.80
N GLN A 59 12.64 -13.66 -5.61
CA GLN A 59 12.64 -13.55 -7.06
C GLN A 59 11.22 -13.45 -7.63
N PHE A 60 10.27 -14.22 -7.09
CA PHE A 60 8.86 -14.11 -7.48
C PHE A 60 8.31 -12.73 -7.14
N ALA A 61 8.55 -12.26 -5.91
CA ALA A 61 8.10 -10.93 -5.47
C ALA A 61 8.69 -9.83 -6.37
N ALA A 62 10.01 -9.83 -6.62
CA ALA A 62 10.67 -8.87 -7.49
C ALA A 62 10.11 -8.88 -8.93
N ARG A 63 9.85 -10.07 -9.50
CA ARG A 63 9.24 -10.21 -10.83
C ARG A 63 7.82 -9.64 -10.87
N MET A 64 7.03 -9.83 -9.83
CA MET A 64 5.68 -9.27 -9.75
C MET A 64 5.70 -7.75 -9.57
N GLN A 65 6.64 -7.23 -8.77
CA GLN A 65 6.82 -5.79 -8.58
C GLN A 65 7.27 -5.10 -9.87
N ALA A 66 8.14 -5.72 -10.66
CA ALA A 66 8.60 -5.18 -11.94
C ALA A 66 7.48 -5.03 -13.00
N ARG A 67 6.33 -5.69 -12.81
CA ARG A 67 5.15 -5.54 -13.68
C ARG A 67 4.28 -4.34 -13.30
N ILE A 68 4.55 -3.69 -12.18
CA ILE A 68 3.80 -2.52 -11.73
C ILE A 68 4.41 -1.29 -12.39
N ASP A 69 3.57 -0.54 -13.10
CA ASP A 69 3.97 0.73 -13.71
C ASP A 69 4.31 1.77 -12.62
N PRO A 70 5.56 2.24 -12.52
CA PRO A 70 5.96 3.24 -11.54
C PRO A 70 5.38 4.64 -11.82
N ALA A 71 4.94 4.91 -13.05
CA ALA A 71 4.34 6.19 -13.43
C ALA A 71 2.87 6.31 -12.99
N ARG A 72 2.22 5.19 -12.67
CA ARG A 72 0.82 5.22 -12.23
C ARG A 72 0.76 5.60 -10.75
N PRO A 73 0.06 6.68 -10.38
CA PRO A 73 -0.09 7.06 -8.98
C PRO A 73 -0.88 5.98 -8.23
N LEU A 74 -0.19 5.21 -7.39
CA LEU A 74 -0.77 4.12 -6.58
C LEU A 74 -1.53 4.66 -5.35
N ARG A 75 -2.28 5.76 -5.49
CA ARG A 75 -2.97 6.42 -4.36
C ARG A 75 -4.00 5.51 -3.67
N GLU A 76 -4.58 4.57 -4.40
CA GLU A 76 -5.53 3.58 -3.89
C GLU A 76 -4.86 2.40 -3.18
N VAL A 77 -3.55 2.21 -3.33
CA VAL A 77 -2.80 1.14 -2.68
C VAL A 77 -2.41 1.58 -1.26
N PRO A 78 -2.68 0.77 -0.22
CA PRO A 78 -2.26 1.07 1.14
C PRO A 78 -0.77 1.43 1.26
N LYS A 79 -0.46 2.46 2.06
CA LYS A 79 0.92 2.97 2.25
C LYS A 79 1.94 1.89 2.59
N ARG A 80 1.55 0.90 3.41
CA ARG A 80 2.43 -0.23 3.76
C ARG A 80 2.83 -1.04 2.54
N GLN A 81 1.88 -1.33 1.64
CA GLN A 81 2.11 -2.07 0.40
C GLN A 81 2.96 -1.26 -0.59
N ARG A 82 2.72 0.05 -0.68
CA ARG A 82 3.54 0.96 -1.51
C ARG A 82 5.00 1.02 -1.05
N ARG A 83 5.26 0.95 0.26
CA ARG A 83 6.62 0.98 0.80
C ARG A 83 7.49 -0.18 0.34
N ILE A 84 6.89 -1.34 0.07
CA ILE A 84 7.59 -2.52 -0.44
C ILE A 84 7.99 -2.35 -1.91
N LEU A 85 7.29 -1.50 -2.66
CA LEU A 85 7.56 -1.23 -4.07
C LEU A 85 8.65 -0.18 -4.27
N ALA A 86 8.96 0.62 -3.26
CA ALA A 86 10.00 1.62 -3.36
C ALA A 86 11.38 1.03 -3.11
N LYS A 87 12.38 1.58 -3.82
CA LYS A 87 13.79 1.23 -3.62
C LYS A 87 14.22 1.55 -2.19
N PRO A 88 15.18 0.84 -1.59
CA PRO A 88 15.76 1.21 -0.30
C PRO A 88 16.21 2.68 -0.26
N LEU A 89 16.16 3.31 0.93
CA LEU A 89 16.64 4.70 1.09
C LEU A 89 18.12 4.87 0.73
N ALA A 90 18.92 3.80 0.85
CA ALA A 90 20.31 3.77 0.41
C ALA A 90 20.45 3.97 -1.09
N ASP A 91 19.62 3.33 -1.92
CA ASP A 91 19.64 3.53 -3.36
C ASP A 91 19.39 5.00 -3.72
N TYR A 92 18.52 5.70 -2.99
CA TYR A 92 18.29 7.13 -3.23
C TYR A 92 19.49 7.98 -2.80
N ALA A 93 20.16 7.63 -1.70
CA ALA A 93 21.35 8.31 -1.21
C ALA A 93 22.55 8.12 -2.16
N ASP A 94 22.70 6.94 -2.74
CA ASP A 94 23.79 6.61 -3.66
C ASP A 94 23.55 7.17 -5.07
N HIS A 95 22.30 7.20 -5.53
CA HIS A 95 21.95 7.64 -6.87
C HIS A 95 21.96 9.17 -7.03
N TRP A 96 21.75 9.91 -5.95
CA TRP A 96 21.69 11.37 -5.97
C TRP A 96 22.81 11.98 -5.11
N PRO A 97 23.79 12.66 -5.74
CA PRO A 97 24.89 13.31 -5.01
C PRO A 97 24.40 14.40 -4.05
N ASP A 98 23.28 15.04 -4.40
CA ASP A 98 22.61 16.01 -3.56
C ASP A 98 21.65 15.29 -2.60
N ARG A 99 21.97 15.38 -1.31
CA ARG A 99 21.17 14.81 -0.23
C ARG A 99 19.75 15.39 -0.21
N ASP A 100 19.57 16.68 -0.49
CA ASP A 100 18.24 17.29 -0.50
C ASP A 100 17.38 16.70 -1.62
N ARG A 101 18.00 16.43 -2.77
CA ARG A 101 17.36 15.76 -3.90
C ARG A 101 17.04 14.30 -3.60
N ALA A 102 17.97 13.57 -2.98
CA ALA A 102 17.75 12.19 -2.54
C ALA A 102 16.50 12.08 -1.63
N MET A 103 16.39 13.00 -0.66
CA MET A 103 15.26 13.07 0.26
C MET A 103 13.94 13.39 -0.46
N ALA A 104 13.96 14.35 -1.39
CA ALA A 104 12.78 14.73 -2.14
C ALA A 104 12.28 13.59 -3.05
N GLU A 105 13.17 12.90 -3.75
CA GLU A 105 12.81 11.76 -4.61
C GLU A 105 12.27 10.57 -3.80
N ALA A 106 12.90 10.27 -2.66
CA ALA A 106 12.38 9.26 -1.74
C ALA A 106 10.96 9.61 -1.25
N TYR A 107 10.71 10.88 -0.92
CA TYR A 107 9.39 11.33 -0.47
C TYR A 107 8.34 11.30 -1.59
N ARG A 108 8.69 11.64 -2.84
CA ARG A 108 7.75 11.64 -3.98
C ARG A 108 7.15 10.26 -4.29
N THR A 109 7.87 9.18 -3.96
CA THR A 109 7.31 7.82 -4.08
C THR A 109 6.13 7.58 -3.13
N ASP A 110 6.02 8.40 -2.07
CA ASP A 110 5.02 8.33 -0.99
C ASP A 110 4.93 6.92 -0.37
N ALA A 111 6.06 6.19 -0.47
CA ALA A 111 6.40 4.97 0.24
C ALA A 111 7.05 5.25 1.60
N TYR A 112 7.70 6.41 1.74
CA TYR A 112 8.40 6.81 2.95
C TYR A 112 7.75 8.04 3.57
N SER A 113 7.62 8.04 4.89
CA SER A 113 7.25 9.25 5.63
C SER A 113 8.44 10.17 5.76
N MET A 114 8.20 11.49 5.90
CA MET A 114 9.29 12.43 6.20
C MET A 114 10.10 12.04 7.43
N GLN A 115 9.44 11.44 8.44
CA GLN A 115 10.14 10.95 9.63
C GLN A 115 11.03 9.75 9.32
N GLY A 116 10.55 8.77 8.55
CA GLY A 116 11.37 7.61 8.18
C GLY A 116 12.57 7.96 7.30
N ILE A 117 12.44 8.99 6.46
CA ILE A 117 13.57 9.58 5.72
C ILE A 117 14.55 10.25 6.69
N ALA A 118 14.04 11.05 7.63
CA ALA A 118 14.86 11.75 8.62
C ALA A 118 15.69 10.79 9.49
N ASP A 119 15.07 9.71 9.96
CA ASP A 119 15.72 8.68 10.78
C ASP A 119 16.86 8.00 10.00
N TYR A 120 16.68 7.73 8.71
CA TYR A 120 17.71 7.14 7.85
C TYR A 120 18.89 8.09 7.61
N PHE A 121 18.62 9.35 7.29
CA PHE A 121 19.67 10.35 7.03
C PHE A 121 20.30 10.93 8.31
N GLY A 122 19.81 10.57 9.50
CA GLY A 122 20.32 11.06 10.78
C GLY A 122 20.05 12.55 11.01
N ILE A 123 18.93 13.07 10.49
CA ILE A 123 18.59 14.50 10.51
C ILE A 123 17.20 14.75 11.11
N SER A 124 16.84 16.02 11.30
CA SER A 124 15.49 16.40 11.70
C SER A 124 14.48 16.27 10.54
N ARG A 125 13.26 15.87 10.87
CA ARG A 125 12.10 15.89 9.97
C ARG A 125 11.89 17.25 9.28
N MET A 126 12.21 18.35 9.96
CA MET A 126 12.09 19.69 9.36
C MET A 126 13.06 19.91 8.19
N THR A 127 14.25 19.30 8.25
CA THR A 127 15.24 19.36 7.16
C THR A 127 14.71 18.64 5.94
N VAL A 128 14.10 17.47 6.12
CA VAL A 128 13.42 16.72 5.05
C VAL A 128 12.30 17.56 4.44
N SER A 129 11.46 18.18 5.26
CA SER A 129 10.37 19.04 4.77
C SER A 129 10.88 20.23 3.94
N ARG A 130 11.98 20.87 4.36
CA ARG A 130 12.62 21.95 3.60
C ARG A 130 13.20 21.47 2.27
N ALA A 131 13.84 20.30 2.27
CA ALA A 131 14.38 19.68 1.05
C ALA A 131 13.26 19.35 0.05
N VAL A 132 12.18 18.70 0.52
CA VAL A 132 10.99 18.42 -0.31
C VAL A 132 10.45 19.71 -0.92
N LYS A 133 10.24 20.76 -0.12
CA LYS A 133 9.72 22.04 -0.60
C LYS A 133 10.64 22.67 -1.66
N ARG A 134 11.95 22.71 -1.42
CA ARG A 134 12.94 23.21 -2.39
C ARG A 134 12.92 22.47 -3.72
N HIS A 135 12.57 21.19 -3.72
CA HIS A 135 12.51 20.35 -4.92
C HIS A 135 11.10 20.19 -5.51
N GLU A 136 10.06 20.74 -4.90
CA GLU A 136 8.75 20.95 -5.51
C GLU A 136 8.77 22.24 -6.35
N ASP A 137 9.43 23.29 -5.84
CA ASP A 137 9.53 24.61 -6.48
C ASP A 137 10.30 24.59 -7.81
N VAL A 138 11.26 23.66 -7.99
CA VAL A 138 12.05 23.52 -9.24
C VAL A 138 11.26 22.84 -10.37
N SER A 139 10.19 22.11 -10.06
CA SER A 139 9.30 21.51 -11.07
C SER A 139 8.11 22.39 -11.48
N ALA A 140 7.97 23.57 -10.87
CA ALA A 140 6.88 24.50 -11.11
C ALA A 140 7.39 25.81 -11.74
N THR A 141 7.73 25.76 -13.03
CA THR A 141 7.42 26.88 -13.93
C THR A 141 6.51 26.35 -15.04
N PRO A 142 5.33 26.97 -15.18
CA PRO A 142 5.24 28.01 -16.19
C PRO A 142 4.98 29.37 -15.57
N ASN A 143 5.70 30.35 -16.11
CA ASN A 143 5.43 31.78 -16.03
C ASN A 143 3.91 32.07 -15.97
N VAL A 144 3.45 32.55 -14.81
CA VAL A 144 2.26 33.39 -14.72
C VAL A 144 2.73 34.69 -14.10
N THR A 145 2.95 35.69 -14.95
CA THR A 145 3.10 37.09 -14.56
C THR A 145 1.98 37.47 -13.61
N CYS A 146 2.36 37.90 -12.41
CA CYS A 146 1.48 38.44 -11.40
C CYS A 146 1.04 39.84 -11.82
N GLU A 147 0.03 39.95 -12.69
CA GLU A 147 -0.70 41.20 -12.88
C GLU A 147 -2.21 40.94 -12.80
N SER A 148 -2.81 41.53 -11.75
CA SER A 148 -4.24 41.76 -11.51
C SER A 148 -5.15 40.58 -11.13
N TRP A 149 -5.32 40.35 -9.83
CA TRP A 149 -6.59 39.84 -9.28
C TRP A 149 -7.38 41.03 -8.72
N PRO A 150 -8.64 41.27 -9.14
CA PRO A 150 -9.44 42.34 -8.57
C PRO A 150 -9.84 41.96 -7.14
N ARG A 151 -9.57 42.89 -6.22
CA ARG A 151 -9.92 42.85 -4.81
C ARG A 151 -11.44 42.67 -4.65
N LEU A 152 -11.90 41.43 -4.44
CA LEU A 152 -13.29 41.15 -4.05
C LEU A 152 -13.54 41.79 -2.68
N GLN A 153 -14.41 42.79 -2.65
CA GLN A 153 -14.94 43.41 -1.44
C GLN A 153 -15.79 42.38 -0.70
N HIS A 154 -15.53 42.23 0.60
CA HIS A 154 -16.38 41.42 1.49
C HIS A 154 -17.66 42.20 1.81
N ASP A 155 -18.81 41.69 1.38
CA ASP A 155 -20.11 42.07 1.93
C ASP A 155 -20.40 41.29 3.23
N PRO A 156 -21.00 41.89 4.26
CA PRO A 156 -21.29 41.23 5.52
C PRO A 156 -22.54 40.35 5.41
N VAL A 157 -22.36 39.04 5.57
CA VAL A 157 -23.47 38.07 5.65
C VAL A 157 -24.22 38.25 6.97
N SER A 158 -25.49 38.63 6.85
CA SER A 158 -26.51 38.64 7.91
C SER A 158 -26.65 37.25 8.56
N LYS A 159 -26.48 37.18 9.88
CA LYS A 159 -26.72 35.97 10.67
C LYS A 159 -28.21 35.86 11.00
N SER A 160 -28.91 34.91 10.40
CA SER A 160 -30.15 34.36 10.94
C SER A 160 -29.84 33.05 11.67
N VAL A 161 -30.10 33.03 12.98
CA VAL A 161 -29.93 31.85 13.84
C VAL A 161 -31.27 31.11 13.88
N PRO A 162 -31.34 29.80 13.59
CA PRO A 162 -32.56 29.01 13.80
C PRO A 162 -32.77 28.71 15.29
N SER A 163 -33.97 29.01 15.77
CA SER A 163 -34.48 28.66 17.11
C SER A 163 -34.66 27.14 17.24
N TYR A 164 -34.02 26.52 18.23
CA TYR A 164 -34.27 25.14 18.61
C TYR A 164 -35.20 25.13 19.83
N ASP A 165 -36.45 24.72 19.62
CA ASP A 165 -37.41 24.50 20.70
C ASP A 165 -37.05 23.23 21.49
N ALA A 166 -37.12 23.37 22.81
CA ALA A 166 -36.80 22.35 23.79
C ALA A 166 -37.83 21.21 23.78
N ASN A 167 -37.33 19.96 23.77
CA ASN A 167 -38.12 18.77 24.09
C ASN A 167 -37.74 18.28 25.49
N PRO A 168 -38.65 18.30 26.49
CA PRO A 168 -38.38 17.72 27.80
C PRO A 168 -38.73 16.24 27.83
N LEU A 169 -37.85 15.47 28.45
CA LEU A 169 -38.02 14.06 28.78
C LEU A 169 -39.19 13.85 29.75
N SER A 170 -40.07 12.90 29.43
CA SER A 170 -40.68 11.91 30.35
C SER A 170 -41.32 10.79 29.56
#